data_AF-A0A655AUW8-F1
#
_entry.id   AF-A0A655AUW8-F1
#
_cell.length_a   1.000
_cell.length_b   1.000
_cell.length_c   1.000
_cell.angle_alpha   90.00
_cell.angle_beta   90.00
_cell.angle_gamma   90.00
#
_symmetry.space_group_name_H-M   'P 1'
#
loop_
_entity.id
_entity.type
_entity.pdbx_description
1 polymer ?
#
loop_
_entity_poly.entity_id
_entity_poly.type
_entity_poly.pdbx_seq_one_letter_code
_entity_poly.pdbx_strand_id
1 'polypeptide(L)'
;MFQAAIDAGRPVQPLRLTYHHVDGTVSTAPAFVGDDTLVRSVCRLLTVRRTLAWVRVESLQLPGTDRRNLARRCQSAVLAGALGQSGQRPGRRHVPAT
;
A
#
# COMPACT_ATOMS: atom_id res chain seq x y z
N MET A 1 10.13 14.13 2.10
CA MET A 1 10.55 12.76 2.49
C MET A 1 11.70 12.23 1.65
N PHE A 2 11.60 12.15 0.32
CA PHE A 2 12.66 11.56 -0.52
C PHE A 2 14.04 12.21 -0.43
N GLN A 3 14.12 13.51 -0.11
CA GLN A 3 15.41 14.18 0.12
C GLN A 3 16.19 13.54 1.28
N ALA A 4 15.53 13.16 2.37
CA ALA A 4 16.19 12.53 3.51
C ALA A 4 16.84 11.18 3.15
N ALA A 5 16.22 10.42 2.24
CA ALA A 5 16.80 9.16 1.76
C ALA A 5 18.07 9.42 0.93
N ILE A 6 18.09 10.49 0.14
CA ILE A 6 19.27 10.94 -0.62
C ILE A 6 20.37 11.39 0.35
N ASP A 7 20.04 12.27 1.28
CA ASP A 7 21.01 12.84 2.24
C ASP A 7 21.64 11.75 3.11
N ALA A 8 20.88 10.73 3.49
CA ALA A 8 21.37 9.59 4.27
C ALA A 8 22.05 8.50 3.41
N GLY A 9 22.02 8.61 2.08
CA GLY A 9 22.49 7.58 1.16
C GLY A 9 21.76 6.25 1.33
N ARG A 10 20.49 6.28 1.75
CA ARG A 10 19.68 5.07 2.02
C ARG A 10 18.66 4.83 0.92
N PRO A 11 18.43 3.56 0.57
CA PRO A 11 17.40 3.21 -0.39
C PRO A 11 15.99 3.39 0.18
N VAL A 12 15.02 3.56 -0.71
CA VAL A 12 13.58 3.61 -0.37
C VAL A 12 12.93 2.29 -0.75
N GLN A 13 12.15 1.71 0.16
CA GLN A 13 11.37 0.50 -0.07
C GLN A 13 9.90 0.88 -0.35
N PRO A 14 9.42 0.83 -1.61
CA PRO A 14 8.02 1.07 -1.89
C PRO A 14 7.18 -0.12 -1.42
N LEU A 15 6.04 0.16 -0.81
CA LEU A 15 5.04 -0.82 -0.40
C LEU A 15 3.72 -0.50 -1.06
N ARG A 16 3.00 -1.53 -1.53
CA ARG A 16 1.62 -1.40 -1.95
C ARG A 16 0.70 -2.05 -0.92
N LEU A 17 -0.37 -1.34 -0.57
CA LEU A 17 -1.38 -1.79 0.35
C LEU A 17 -2.72 -1.90 -0.38
N THR A 18 -3.39 -3.05 -0.27
CA THR A 18 -4.77 -3.21 -0.73
C THR A 18 -5.64 -3.74 0.40
N TYR A 19 -6.84 -3.20 0.54
CA TYR A 19 -7.78 -3.61 1.56
C TYR A 19 -8.90 -4.41 0.94
N HIS A 20 -9.30 -5.47 1.64
CA HIS A 20 -10.33 -6.39 1.18
C HIS A 20 -11.27 -6.76 2.31
N HIS A 21 -12.53 -6.99 1.96
CA HIS A 21 -13.46 -7.70 2.82
C HIS A 21 -13.06 -9.19 2.91
N VAL A 22 -13.68 -9.92 3.83
CA VAL A 22 -13.40 -11.36 4.04
C VAL A 22 -13.72 -12.20 2.80
N ASP A 23 -14.68 -11.75 1.99
CA ASP A 23 -15.05 -12.38 0.71
C ASP A 23 -14.04 -12.11 -0.42
N GLY A 24 -13.01 -11.30 -0.17
CA GLY A 24 -11.96 -10.95 -1.13
C GLY A 24 -12.27 -9.73 -2.00
N THR A 25 -13.46 -9.13 -1.89
CA THR A 25 -13.79 -7.87 -2.61
C THR A 25 -12.97 -6.70 -2.05
N VAL A 26 -12.66 -5.72 -2.90
CA VAL A 26 -11.90 -4.52 -2.48
C VAL A 26 -12.73 -3.73 -1.47
N SER A 27 -12.08 -3.32 -0.39
CA SER A 27 -12.70 -2.53 0.66
C SER A 27 -12.14 -1.11 0.68
N THR A 28 -13.03 -0.13 0.74
CA THR A 28 -12.69 1.29 0.97
C THR A 28 -12.99 1.73 2.41
N ALA A 29 -13.41 0.80 3.28
CA ALA A 29 -13.75 1.10 4.66
C ALA A 29 -12.64 1.88 5.42
N PRO A 30 -11.33 1.58 5.24
CA PRO A 30 -10.25 2.31 5.92
C PRO A 30 -9.91 3.69 5.34
N ALA A 31 -10.60 4.16 4.29
CA ALA A 31 -10.29 5.45 3.68
C ALA A 31 -10.42 6.59 4.71
N PHE A 32 -9.54 7.58 4.67
CA PHE A 32 -9.69 8.84 5.42
C PHE A 32 -9.16 9.93 4.50
N VAL A 33 -10.05 10.48 3.68
CA VAL A 33 -9.71 11.34 2.54
C VAL A 33 -10.75 12.43 2.38
N GLY A 34 -10.34 13.59 1.86
CA GLY A 34 -11.25 14.73 1.63
C GLY A 34 -11.86 15.24 2.94
N ASP A 35 -13.17 15.49 2.91
CA ASP A 35 -13.94 16.01 4.05
C ASP A 35 -14.35 14.94 5.07
N ASP A 36 -13.75 13.75 5.02
CA ASP A 36 -14.01 12.72 6.03
C ASP A 36 -13.46 13.18 7.39
N THR A 37 -14.19 12.89 8.47
CA THR A 37 -13.69 13.16 9.82
C THR A 37 -13.03 11.90 10.38
N LEU A 38 -12.05 12.09 11.26
CA LEU A 38 -11.36 10.95 11.88
C LEU A 38 -12.35 10.02 12.60
N VAL A 39 -13.31 10.59 13.34
CA VAL A 39 -14.30 9.80 14.07
C VAL A 39 -15.13 8.97 13.09
N ARG A 40 -15.59 9.57 11.98
CA ARG A 40 -16.39 8.87 10.97
C ARG A 40 -15.61 7.76 10.27
N SER A 41 -14.35 7.98 9.92
CA SER A 41 -13.50 6.97 9.28
C SER A 41 -13.20 5.80 10.22
N VAL A 42 -12.89 6.08 11.48
CA VAL A 42 -12.67 5.06 12.51
C VAL A 42 -13.94 4.26 12.77
N CYS A 43 -15.10 4.91 12.97
CA CYS A 43 -16.37 4.21 13.16
C CYS A 43 -16.67 3.28 11.98
N ARG A 44 -16.52 3.76 10.73
CA ARG A 44 -16.71 2.93 9.54
C ARG A 44 -15.79 1.71 9.56
N LEU A 45 -14.52 1.89 9.86
CA LEU A 45 -13.56 0.79 9.93
C LEU A 45 -13.93 -0.24 11.02
N LEU A 46 -14.37 0.21 12.20
CA LEU A 46 -14.77 -0.64 13.32
C LEU A 46 -16.10 -1.38 13.09
N THR A 47 -17.01 -0.83 12.28
CA THR A 47 -18.28 -1.49 11.95
C THR A 47 -18.12 -2.64 10.95
N VAL A 48 -17.01 -2.71 10.22
CA VAL A 48 -16.70 -3.84 9.34
C VAL A 48 -16.20 -5.01 10.18
N ARG A 49 -16.85 -6.18 10.04
CA ARG A 49 -16.53 -7.39 10.82
C ARG A 49 -15.04 -7.75 10.81
N ARG A 50 -14.38 -7.59 9.65
CA ARG A 50 -12.95 -7.82 9.47
C ARG A 50 -12.46 -7.14 8.19
N THR A 51 -11.36 -6.41 8.31
CA THR A 51 -10.64 -5.81 7.18
C THR A 51 -9.34 -6.57 6.96
N LEU A 52 -9.12 -7.06 5.74
CA LEU A 52 -7.88 -7.72 5.34
C LEU A 52 -7.01 -6.70 4.61
N ALA A 53 -5.79 -6.50 5.09
CA ALA A 53 -4.81 -5.63 4.45
C ALA A 53 -3.69 -6.49 3.84
N TRP A 54 -3.54 -6.43 2.52
CA TRP A 54 -2.45 -7.10 1.82
C TRP A 54 -1.33 -6.10 1.57
N VAL A 55 -0.14 -6.44 2.05
CA VAL A 55 1.08 -5.67 1.83
C VAL A 55 1.90 -6.38 0.77
N ARG A 56 2.24 -5.67 -0.30
CA ARG A 56 3.24 -6.11 -1.27
C ARG A 56 4.48 -5.23 -1.17
N VAL A 57 5.62 -5.88 -1.09
CA VAL A 57 6.93 -5.24 -1.09
C VAL A 57 7.40 -5.14 -2.54
N GLU A 58 7.62 -3.93 -3.03
CA GLU A 58 8.10 -3.69 -4.40
C GLU A 58 9.63 -3.67 -4.47
N SER A 59 10.20 -3.50 -5.66
CA SER A 59 11.65 -3.37 -5.78
C SER A 59 12.18 -2.12 -5.08
N LEU A 60 13.25 -2.31 -4.33
CA LEU A 60 14.00 -1.26 -3.64
C LEU A 60 14.49 -0.20 -4.64
N GLN A 61 14.36 1.08 -4.28
CA GLN A 61 14.79 2.21 -5.11
C GLN A 61 16.03 2.86 -4.49
N LEU A 62 17.17 2.70 -5.15
CA LEU A 62 18.43 3.28 -4.71
C LEU A 62 18.38 4.82 -4.78
N PRO A 63 19.05 5.53 -3.85
CA PRO A 63 19.11 6.97 -3.88
C PRO A 63 19.80 7.44 -5.18
N GLY A 64 19.35 8.58 -5.69
CA GLY A 64 20.02 9.31 -6.76
C GLY A 64 20.33 10.73 -6.29
N THR A 65 20.54 11.66 -7.22
CA THR A 65 20.81 13.07 -6.87
C THR A 65 19.54 13.93 -6.90
N ASP A 66 18.47 13.49 -7.56
CA ASP A 66 17.20 14.22 -7.66
C ASP A 66 16.06 13.52 -6.91
N ARG A 67 15.53 14.21 -5.89
CA ARG A 67 14.37 13.77 -5.10
C ARG A 67 13.11 13.54 -5.94
N ARG A 68 12.91 14.29 -7.03
CA ARG A 68 11.72 14.15 -7.91
C ARG A 68 11.85 12.92 -8.77
N ASN A 69 13.03 12.61 -9.28
CA ASN A 69 13.30 11.37 -9.99
C ASN A 69 13.10 10.15 -9.07
N LEU A 70 13.65 10.18 -7.85
CA LEU A 70 13.47 9.11 -6.87
C LEU A 70 11.98 8.87 -6.55
N ALA A 71 11.22 9.94 -6.30
CA ALA A 71 9.78 9.86 -6.06
C ALA A 71 9.02 9.21 -7.23
N ARG A 72 9.32 9.61 -8.47
CA ARG A 72 8.69 9.05 -9.68
C ARG A 72 8.98 7.56 -9.84
N ARG A 73 10.22 7.11 -9.60
CA ARG A 73 10.56 5.68 -9.67
C ARG A 73 9.81 4.86 -8.62
N CYS A 74 9.70 5.36 -7.38
CA CYS A 74 8.89 4.72 -6.35
C CYS A 74 7.40 4.65 -6.74
N GLN A 75 6.85 5.74 -7.27
CA GLN A 75 5.47 5.77 -7.76
C GLN A 75 5.24 4.74 -8.87
N SER A 76 6.12 4.70 -9.87
CA SER A 76 6.05 3.71 -10.95
C SER A 76 6.11 2.28 -10.43
N ALA A 77 6.98 1.99 -9.45
CA ALA A 77 7.05 0.66 -8.84
C ALA A 77 5.73 0.23 -8.19
N VAL A 78 5.08 1.15 -7.45
CA VAL A 78 3.79 0.88 -6.80
C VAL A 78 2.68 0.67 -7.83
N LEU A 79 2.63 1.50 -8.88
CA LEU A 79 1.59 1.45 -9.91
C LEU A 79 1.75 0.25 -10.86
N ALA A 80 2.97 -0.09 -11.25
CA ALA A 80 3.24 -1.22 -12.15
C ALA A 80 2.72 -2.53 -11.56
N GLY A 81 2.95 -2.77 -10.26
CA GLY A 81 2.42 -3.98 -9.63
C GLY A 81 0.90 -3.95 -9.42
N ALA A 82 0.24 -2.77 -9.44
CA ALA A 82 -1.22 -2.68 -9.33
C ALA A 82 -1.90 -3.23 -10.59
N LEU A 83 -1.35 -2.92 -11.78
CA LEU A 83 -1.82 -3.42 -13.07
C LEU A 83 -1.70 -4.95 -13.19
N GLY A 84 -0.69 -5.55 -12.56
CA GLY A 84 -0.48 -7.01 -12.57
C GLY A 84 -1.41 -7.82 -11.65
N GLN A 85 -2.23 -7.18 -10.80
CA GLN A 85 -3.09 -7.88 -9.82
C GLN A 85 -4.56 -7.95 -10.24
N SER A 86 -5.01 -7.13 -11.19
CA SER A 86 -6.40 -7.12 -11.66
C SER A 86 -6.87 -8.46 -12.26
N GLY A 87 -5.94 -9.36 -12.61
CA GLY A 87 -6.21 -10.71 -13.11
C GLY A 87 -6.02 -11.86 -12.10
N GLN A 88 -5.51 -11.59 -10.89
CA GLN A 88 -5.23 -12.66 -9.91
C GLN A 88 -6.28 -12.64 -8.80
N ARG A 89 -7.31 -13.50 -8.91
CA ARG A 89 -8.16 -13.85 -7.75
C ARG A 89 -7.21 -14.29 -6.63
N PRO A 90 -7.32 -13.73 -5.40
CA PRO A 90 -6.39 -14.06 -4.33
C PRO A 90 -6.64 -15.51 -3.91
N GLY A 91 -5.88 -16.43 -4.51
CA GLY A 91 -5.75 -17.79 -4.03
C GLY A 91 -5.23 -17.74 -2.60
N ARG A 92 -5.98 -18.34 -1.68
CA ARG A 92 -5.67 -18.48 -0.26
C ARG A 92 -4.22 -18.92 -0.09
N ARG A 93 -3.30 -17.99 0.17
CA ARG A 93 -2.05 -18.33 0.85
C ARG A 93 -2.37 -18.38 2.34
N HIS A 94 -2.72 -19.59 2.77
CA HIS A 94 -2.77 -19.98 4.16
C HIS A 94 -1.35 -19.83 4.73
N VAL A 95 -1.16 -18.90 5.67
CA VAL A 95 0.02 -18.93 6.53
C VAL A 95 -0.31 -19.94 7.63
N PRO A 96 0.41 -21.06 7.77
CA PRO A 96 0.16 -21.99 8.87
C PRO A 96 0.48 -21.26 10.18
N ALA A 97 -0.49 -21.24 11.09
CA ALA A 97 -0.23 -20.85 12.47
C ALA A 97 0.76 -21.86 13.06
N THR A 98 1.83 -21.35 13.64
CA THR A 98 2.74 -22.13 14.50
C THR A 98 2.13 -22.21 15.89
#